data_AF-A0A9X0HPJ5-F1
#
_entry.id   AF-A0A9X0HPJ5-F1
#
_cell.length_a   1.000
_cell.length_b   1.000
_cell.length_c   1.000
_cell.angle_alpha   90.00
_cell.angle_beta   90.00
_cell.angle_gamma   90.00
#
_symmetry.space_group_name_H-M   'P 1'
#
loop_
_entity.id
_entity.type
_entity.pdbx_description
1 polymer ?
#
loop_
_entity_poly.entity_id
_entity_poly.type
_entity_poly.pdbx_seq_one_letter_code
_entity_poly.pdbx_strand_id
1 'polypeptide(L)'
;MWRVVLVHLGLFLVTLYTTTVAGAEWVTAKQLIIEDRFGGLRSSGWWPSEAELFKGLAYSLPFLGILTVHEFGHYFAARHNRIRTTLPYYIPFLNGLIDIGTFGAVIQIRDKIFSRREFFDVGIAGPLAGLVVAVGVLVYGLTHLPPLEYLFQVHPEYRFYGADYARYVYNAESFGVNPPLLYHGLAQLLADPTRLPHLNELMHYPFLLAGVLGLFFTALNLLPIGQLDGGHILYGLLGFKRGNQLSAALFLCFIFYAGLGLFSLNSSRETWLYGGPVYLLYLFFVLRRVLPTRRRVWMLVAGVLSAQLAVSITFPGIEGNPGWLLFGLLLGRVTGIYHPPATDERPLSPGRQVLGWLMLVVFALCFSPSPFR
;
A
#
# COMPACT_ATOMS: atom_id res chain seq x y z
N MET A 1 -5.97 -33.49 2.63
CA MET A 1 -5.93 -32.70 1.38
C MET A 1 -7.16 -31.81 1.24
N TRP A 2 -8.38 -32.35 1.20
CA TRP A 2 -9.63 -31.60 1.05
C TRP A 2 -9.86 -30.48 2.07
N ARG A 3 -9.60 -30.72 3.36
CA ARG A 3 -9.75 -29.69 4.41
C ARG A 3 -8.91 -28.43 4.15
N VAL A 4 -7.70 -28.59 3.60
CA VAL A 4 -6.80 -27.46 3.30
C VAL A 4 -7.36 -26.65 2.14
N VAL A 5 -7.77 -27.31 1.06
CA VAL A 5 -8.38 -26.66 -0.11
C VAL A 5 -9.63 -25.89 0.28
N LEU A 6 -10.49 -26.47 1.14
CA LEU A 6 -11.69 -25.81 1.64
C LEU A 6 -11.39 -24.54 2.44
N VAL A 7 -10.32 -24.53 3.24
CA VAL A 7 -9.92 -23.32 3.98
C VAL A 7 -9.47 -22.23 3.02
N HIS A 8 -8.61 -22.54 2.05
CA HIS A 8 -8.15 -21.55 1.08
C HIS A 8 -9.28 -21.00 0.21
N LEU A 9 -10.16 -21.88 -0.27
CA LEU A 9 -11.33 -21.48 -1.04
C LEU A 9 -12.31 -20.66 -0.19
N GLY A 10 -12.57 -21.08 1.05
CA GLY A 10 -13.42 -20.34 1.98
C GLY A 10 -12.90 -18.93 2.26
N LEU A 11 -11.60 -18.80 2.54
CA LEU A 11 -10.96 -17.49 2.71
C LEU A 11 -11.07 -16.63 1.45
N PHE A 12 -10.80 -17.21 0.27
CA PHE A 12 -10.95 -16.50 -0.99
C PHE A 12 -12.39 -16.00 -1.21
N LEU A 13 -13.40 -16.83 -0.96
CA LEU A 13 -14.81 -16.46 -1.12
C LEU A 13 -15.23 -15.36 -0.13
N VAL A 14 -14.79 -15.44 1.12
CA VAL A 14 -15.04 -14.39 2.11
C VAL A 14 -14.36 -13.08 1.69
N THR A 15 -13.11 -13.14 1.22
CA THR A 15 -12.41 -11.95 0.74
C THR A 15 -13.03 -11.38 -0.52
N LEU A 16 -13.50 -12.21 -1.45
CA LEU A 16 -14.27 -11.77 -2.62
C LEU A 16 -15.53 -11.03 -2.17
N TYR A 17 -16.24 -11.56 -1.17
CA TYR A 17 -17.42 -10.90 -0.63
C TYR A 17 -17.07 -9.54 0.01
N THR A 18 -16.11 -9.48 0.94
CA THR A 18 -15.73 -8.22 1.60
C THR A 18 -15.20 -7.17 0.61
N THR A 19 -14.42 -7.60 -0.39
CA THR A 19 -13.92 -6.72 -1.45
C THR A 19 -15.02 -6.23 -2.38
N THR A 20 -16.05 -7.05 -2.62
CA THR A 20 -17.21 -6.64 -3.41
C THR A 20 -18.07 -5.63 -2.66
N VAL A 21 -18.23 -5.79 -1.34
CA VAL A 21 -18.90 -4.81 -0.47
C VAL A 21 -18.14 -3.47 -0.49
N ALA A 22 -16.82 -3.49 -0.27
CA ALA A 22 -15.98 -2.29 -0.39
C ALA A 22 -16.08 -1.63 -1.78
N GLY A 23 -16.08 -2.42 -2.84
CA GLY A 23 -16.28 -1.92 -4.21
C GLY A 23 -17.65 -1.24 -4.40
N ALA A 24 -18.70 -1.78 -3.76
CA ALA A 24 -20.02 -1.16 -3.78
C ALA A 24 -20.04 0.18 -3.04
N GLU A 25 -19.33 0.29 -1.91
CA GLU A 25 -19.16 1.57 -1.19
C GLU A 25 -18.54 2.63 -2.10
N TRP A 26 -17.42 2.30 -2.73
CA TRP A 26 -16.71 3.23 -3.61
C TRP A 26 -17.47 3.59 -4.87
N VAL A 27 -18.22 2.68 -5.49
CA VAL A 27 -18.97 2.99 -6.73
C VAL A 27 -20.25 3.79 -6.44
N THR A 28 -20.83 3.64 -5.25
CA THR A 28 -22.11 4.30 -4.90
C THR A 28 -21.96 5.53 -4.04
N ALA A 29 -20.74 5.85 -3.57
CA ALA A 29 -20.46 6.89 -2.58
C ALA A 29 -21.27 6.73 -1.27
N LYS A 30 -21.61 5.48 -0.91
CA LYS A 30 -22.32 5.14 0.33
C LYS A 30 -21.37 4.39 1.25
N GLN A 31 -21.38 4.72 2.53
CA GLN A 31 -20.53 4.09 3.54
C GLN A 31 -21.36 3.22 4.50
N LEU A 32 -20.81 2.10 4.96
CA LEU A 32 -21.43 1.26 5.99
C LEU A 32 -21.42 1.91 7.38
N ILE A 33 -20.33 2.60 7.71
CA ILE A 33 -20.15 3.31 8.98
C ILE A 33 -19.91 4.79 8.68
N ILE A 34 -20.62 5.65 9.39
CA ILE A 34 -20.45 7.10 9.35
C ILE A 34 -20.06 7.61 10.73
N GLU A 35 -19.20 8.62 10.73
CA GLU A 35 -18.87 9.38 11.92
C GLU A 35 -20.00 10.37 12.23
N ASP A 36 -20.43 10.41 13.49
CA ASP A 36 -21.41 11.37 13.98
C ASP A 36 -20.75 12.72 14.31
N ARG A 37 -21.58 13.72 14.65
CA ARG A 37 -21.10 15.08 14.93
C ARG A 37 -20.23 15.22 16.18
N PHE A 38 -20.15 14.17 17.01
CA PHE A 38 -19.35 14.12 18.23
C PHE A 38 -18.15 13.17 18.10
N GLY A 39 -17.87 12.66 16.89
CA GLY A 39 -16.78 11.73 16.62
C GLY A 39 -17.10 10.26 16.96
N GLY A 40 -18.37 9.95 17.21
CA GLY A 40 -18.85 8.59 17.44
C GLY A 40 -19.06 7.84 16.12
N LEU A 41 -18.64 6.58 16.06
CA LEU A 41 -18.88 5.73 14.89
C LEU A 41 -20.25 5.05 15.00
N ARG A 42 -21.08 5.17 13.96
CA ARG A 42 -22.38 4.50 13.88
C ARG A 42 -22.61 3.91 12.50
N SER A 43 -23.42 2.86 12.43
CA SER A 43 -23.87 2.34 11.15
C SER A 43 -24.74 3.36 10.42
N SER A 44 -24.55 3.47 9.11
CA SER A 44 -25.40 4.30 8.25
C SER A 44 -26.81 3.75 8.06
N GLY A 45 -27.04 2.49 8.42
CA GLY A 45 -28.26 1.75 8.09
C GLY A 45 -28.32 1.33 6.61
N TRP A 46 -27.32 1.65 5.81
CA TRP A 46 -27.21 1.17 4.43
C TRP A 46 -26.51 -0.20 4.41
N TRP A 47 -27.04 -1.09 3.57
CA TRP A 47 -26.40 -2.33 3.18
C TRP A 47 -26.55 -2.48 1.66
N PRO A 48 -25.51 -2.91 0.94
CA PRO A 48 -25.57 -2.96 -0.52
C PRO A 48 -26.65 -3.95 -0.99
N SER A 49 -27.48 -3.48 -1.91
CA SER A 49 -28.43 -4.33 -2.65
C SER A 49 -27.72 -5.28 -3.62
N GLU A 50 -28.43 -6.28 -4.14
CA GLU A 50 -27.87 -7.21 -5.14
C GLU A 50 -27.29 -6.50 -6.37
N ALA A 51 -27.96 -5.44 -6.83
CA ALA A 51 -27.50 -4.63 -7.96
C ALA A 51 -26.23 -3.82 -7.62
N GLU A 52 -26.11 -3.31 -6.40
CA GLU A 52 -24.92 -2.58 -5.94
C GLU A 52 -23.74 -3.52 -5.72
N LEU A 53 -23.96 -4.73 -5.19
CA LEU A 53 -22.95 -5.78 -5.10
C LEU A 53 -22.43 -6.16 -6.50
N PHE A 54 -23.32 -6.28 -7.49
CA PHE A 54 -22.90 -6.57 -8.85
C PHE A 54 -22.00 -5.47 -9.43
N LYS A 55 -22.27 -4.20 -9.13
CA LYS A 55 -21.37 -3.09 -9.49
C LYS A 55 -20.02 -3.20 -8.77
N GLY A 56 -20.02 -3.60 -7.50
CA GLY A 56 -18.81 -3.84 -6.71
C GLY A 56 -17.87 -4.90 -7.31
N LEU A 57 -18.38 -5.85 -8.11
CA LEU A 57 -17.56 -6.85 -8.81
C LEU A 57 -16.59 -6.22 -9.82
N ALA A 58 -16.97 -5.07 -10.40
CA ALA A 58 -16.08 -4.34 -11.32
C ALA A 58 -14.80 -3.84 -10.64
N TYR A 59 -14.81 -3.71 -9.31
CA TYR A 59 -13.63 -3.41 -8.49
C TYR A 59 -12.99 -4.70 -7.95
N SER A 60 -13.78 -5.59 -7.34
CA SER A 60 -13.23 -6.72 -6.59
C SER A 60 -12.54 -7.76 -7.48
N LEU A 61 -13.08 -8.03 -8.68
CA LEU A 61 -12.49 -8.99 -9.61
C LEU A 61 -11.11 -8.55 -10.13
N PRO A 62 -10.93 -7.33 -10.70
CA PRO A 62 -9.60 -6.91 -11.12
C PRO A 62 -8.64 -6.77 -9.94
N PHE A 63 -9.09 -6.24 -8.80
CA PHE A 63 -8.22 -6.05 -7.65
C PHE A 63 -7.73 -7.38 -7.06
N LEU A 64 -8.63 -8.33 -6.82
CA LEU A 64 -8.26 -9.68 -6.40
C LEU A 64 -7.47 -10.41 -7.48
N GLY A 65 -7.76 -10.19 -8.76
CA GLY A 65 -6.98 -10.74 -9.87
C GLY A 65 -5.50 -10.32 -9.79
N ILE A 66 -5.22 -9.03 -9.53
CA ILE A 66 -3.87 -8.51 -9.35
C ILE A 66 -3.17 -9.22 -8.18
N LEU A 67 -3.81 -9.26 -7.00
CA LEU A 67 -3.26 -9.90 -5.80
C LEU A 67 -3.03 -11.40 -5.99
N THR A 68 -3.97 -12.07 -6.66
CA THR A 68 -3.90 -13.49 -6.96
C THR A 68 -2.68 -13.78 -7.83
N VAL A 69 -2.51 -13.04 -8.93
CA VAL A 69 -1.40 -13.23 -9.86
C VAL A 69 -0.06 -12.87 -9.21
N HIS A 70 -0.02 -11.86 -8.34
CA HIS A 70 1.14 -11.54 -7.52
C HIS A 70 1.56 -12.75 -6.66
N GLU A 71 0.66 -13.29 -5.84
CA GLU A 71 0.98 -14.42 -4.97
C GLU A 71 1.33 -15.69 -5.75
N PHE A 72 0.66 -15.94 -6.88
CA PHE A 72 1.02 -17.05 -7.77
C PHE A 72 2.38 -16.85 -8.44
N GLY A 73 2.79 -15.61 -8.70
CA GLY A 73 4.15 -15.28 -9.16
C GLY A 73 5.20 -15.80 -8.17
N HIS A 74 5.03 -15.52 -6.88
CA HIS A 74 5.88 -16.10 -5.84
C HIS A 74 5.79 -17.62 -5.77
N TYR A 75 4.57 -18.17 -5.83
CA TYR A 75 4.35 -19.62 -5.76
C TYR A 75 5.11 -20.36 -6.87
N PHE A 76 5.01 -19.90 -8.12
CA PHE A 76 5.66 -20.54 -9.25
C PHE A 76 7.18 -20.36 -9.21
N ALA A 77 7.68 -19.20 -8.78
CA ALA A 77 9.12 -18.98 -8.60
C ALA A 77 9.71 -19.87 -7.49
N ALA A 78 8.99 -20.00 -6.37
CA ALA A 78 9.37 -20.91 -5.30
C ALA A 78 9.37 -22.37 -5.78
N ARG A 79 8.34 -22.77 -6.54
CA ARG A 79 8.24 -24.12 -7.10
C ARG A 79 9.35 -24.43 -8.09
N HIS A 80 9.71 -23.47 -8.95
CA HIS A 80 10.85 -23.57 -9.86
C HIS A 80 12.17 -23.80 -9.10
N ASN A 81 12.34 -23.10 -7.99
CA ASN A 81 13.48 -23.26 -7.08
C ASN A 81 13.34 -24.45 -6.11
N ARG A 82 12.32 -25.32 -6.29
CA ARG A 82 12.05 -26.50 -5.45
C ARG A 82 11.79 -26.19 -3.97
N ILE A 83 11.36 -24.98 -3.67
CA ILE A 83 10.95 -24.53 -2.34
C ILE A 83 9.46 -24.85 -2.16
N ARG A 84 9.09 -25.55 -1.09
CA ARG A 84 7.68 -25.83 -0.80
C ARG A 84 6.99 -24.61 -0.19
N THR A 85 5.84 -24.28 -0.74
CA THR A 85 4.97 -23.17 -0.31
C THR A 85 3.53 -23.63 -0.15
N THR A 86 2.72 -22.86 0.58
CA THR A 86 1.27 -23.04 0.62
C THR A 86 0.59 -22.41 -0.59
N LEU A 87 -0.68 -22.71 -0.78
CA LEU A 87 -1.55 -21.84 -1.57
C LEU A 87 -1.72 -20.49 -0.84
N PRO A 88 -2.15 -19.43 -1.55
CA PRO A 88 -2.37 -18.13 -0.94
C PRO A 88 -3.43 -18.19 0.17
N TYR A 89 -3.14 -17.55 1.30
CA TYR A 89 -4.13 -17.25 2.33
C TYR A 89 -4.62 -15.83 2.13
N TYR A 90 -5.87 -15.67 1.72
CA TYR A 90 -6.51 -14.37 1.61
C TYR A 90 -6.92 -13.86 2.99
N ILE A 91 -6.71 -12.57 3.23
CA ILE A 91 -7.00 -11.91 4.50
C ILE A 91 -8.18 -10.96 4.27
N PRO A 92 -9.43 -11.39 4.53
CA PRO A 92 -10.58 -10.50 4.41
C PRO A 92 -10.49 -9.39 5.44
N PHE A 93 -10.90 -8.19 5.04
CA PHE A 93 -11.00 -7.04 5.92
C PHE A 93 -12.26 -6.28 5.57
N LEU A 94 -13.05 -5.93 6.59
CA LEU A 94 -14.20 -5.07 6.43
C LEU A 94 -14.32 -4.20 7.69
N ASN A 95 -14.06 -2.90 7.57
CA ASN A 95 -14.18 -1.94 8.66
C ASN A 95 -15.30 -0.92 8.43
N GLY A 96 -15.82 -0.79 7.21
CA GLY A 96 -16.91 0.12 6.84
C GLY A 96 -16.60 1.62 6.95
N LEU A 97 -15.34 2.02 7.15
CA LEU A 97 -14.91 3.43 7.22
C LEU A 97 -14.15 3.83 5.94
N ILE A 98 -12.97 3.25 5.77
CA ILE A 98 -12.14 3.35 4.56
C ILE A 98 -11.80 1.91 4.23
N ASP A 99 -12.62 1.31 3.39
CA ASP A 99 -12.59 -0.12 3.17
C ASP A 99 -11.98 -0.44 1.81
N ILE A 100 -10.87 -1.17 1.82
CA ILE A 100 -10.27 -1.73 0.59
C ILE A 100 -10.79 -3.16 0.36
N GLY A 101 -11.42 -3.76 1.38
CA GLY A 101 -12.02 -5.09 1.36
C GLY A 101 -11.09 -6.25 1.73
N THR A 102 -9.79 -5.99 1.79
CA THR A 102 -8.77 -7.02 2.10
C THR A 102 -7.45 -6.39 2.56
N PHE A 103 -6.69 -7.12 3.38
CA PHE A 103 -5.27 -6.83 3.63
C PHE A 103 -4.33 -7.50 2.62
N GLY A 104 -4.86 -8.14 1.59
CA GLY A 104 -4.11 -8.88 0.58
C GLY A 104 -4.19 -10.39 0.79
N ALA A 105 -3.25 -11.07 0.14
CA ALA A 105 -3.06 -12.50 0.28
C ALA A 105 -1.58 -12.79 0.55
N VAL A 106 -1.28 -13.90 1.22
CA VAL A 106 0.09 -14.28 1.56
C VAL A 106 0.31 -15.76 1.36
N ILE A 107 1.40 -16.13 0.69
CA ILE A 107 1.90 -17.51 0.71
C ILE A 107 2.83 -17.74 1.92
N GLN A 108 2.79 -18.95 2.48
CA GLN A 108 3.70 -19.36 3.53
C GLN A 108 4.79 -20.27 2.95
N ILE A 109 6.05 -19.86 3.08
CA ILE A 109 7.21 -20.68 2.74
C ILE A 109 7.44 -21.71 3.85
N ARG A 110 7.54 -23.00 3.49
CA ARG A 110 7.70 -24.12 4.44
C ARG A 110 9.12 -24.66 4.55
N ASP A 111 9.97 -24.34 3.58
CA ASP A 111 11.36 -24.77 3.54
C ASP A 111 12.31 -23.58 3.81
N LYS A 112 13.54 -23.90 4.21
CA LYS A 112 14.59 -22.87 4.31
C LYS A 112 15.08 -22.52 2.92
N ILE A 113 15.32 -21.24 2.68
CA ILE A 113 15.95 -20.72 1.47
C ILE A 113 17.47 -20.70 1.70
N PHE A 114 18.23 -21.27 0.78
CA PHE A 114 19.66 -21.52 0.98
C PHE A 114 20.55 -20.57 0.19
N SER A 115 20.05 -19.97 -0.90
CA SER A 115 20.87 -19.10 -1.75
C SER A 115 20.30 -17.69 -1.90
N ARG A 116 21.21 -16.73 -2.06
CA ARG A 116 20.90 -15.35 -2.40
C ARG A 116 20.11 -15.22 -3.71
N ARG A 117 20.37 -16.13 -4.66
CA ARG A 117 19.62 -16.22 -5.92
C ARG A 117 18.16 -16.62 -5.68
N GLU A 118 17.90 -17.62 -4.84
CA GLU A 118 16.53 -18.05 -4.55
C GLU A 118 15.70 -16.93 -3.91
N PHE A 119 16.27 -16.21 -2.93
CA PHE A 119 15.62 -15.04 -2.35
C PHE A 119 15.27 -14.00 -3.42
N PHE A 120 16.22 -13.69 -4.30
CA PHE A 120 16.00 -12.75 -5.40
C PHE A 120 14.92 -13.23 -6.38
N ASP A 121 15.02 -14.48 -6.84
CA ASP A 121 14.11 -15.05 -7.84
C ASP A 121 12.66 -15.13 -7.30
N VAL A 122 12.48 -15.45 -6.01
CA VAL A 122 11.15 -15.46 -5.37
C VAL A 122 10.65 -14.03 -5.13
N GLY A 123 11.49 -13.14 -4.57
CA GLY A 123 11.10 -11.77 -4.26
C GLY A 123 10.75 -10.93 -5.48
N ILE A 124 11.31 -11.23 -6.66
CA ILE A 124 11.02 -10.46 -7.87
C ILE A 124 9.76 -10.91 -8.60
N ALA A 125 9.42 -12.20 -8.53
CA ALA A 125 8.42 -12.81 -9.38
C ALA A 125 6.99 -12.32 -9.08
N GLY A 126 6.64 -12.18 -7.81
CA GLY A 126 5.31 -11.72 -7.41
C GLY A 126 5.04 -10.27 -7.85
N PRO A 127 5.85 -9.29 -7.41
CA PRO A 127 5.68 -7.90 -7.82
C PRO A 127 5.66 -7.69 -9.32
N LEU A 128 6.51 -8.41 -10.07
CA LEU A 128 6.53 -8.31 -11.53
C LEU A 128 5.23 -8.84 -12.15
N ALA A 129 4.75 -10.01 -11.69
CA ALA A 129 3.51 -10.60 -12.20
C ALA A 129 2.29 -9.74 -11.85
N GLY A 130 2.19 -9.27 -10.61
CA GLY A 130 1.14 -8.36 -10.15
C GLY A 130 1.14 -7.05 -10.92
N LEU A 131 2.31 -6.45 -11.14
CA LEU A 131 2.47 -5.20 -11.90
C LEU A 131 1.95 -5.33 -13.33
N VAL A 132 2.28 -6.42 -14.03
CA VAL A 132 1.80 -6.63 -15.43
C VAL A 132 0.28 -6.62 -15.47
N VAL A 133 -0.38 -7.28 -14.52
CA VAL A 133 -1.86 -7.29 -14.45
C VAL A 133 -2.39 -5.92 -14.05
N ALA A 134 -1.79 -5.25 -13.07
CA ALA A 134 -2.20 -3.92 -12.62
C ALA A 134 -2.12 -2.88 -13.77
N VAL A 135 -1.03 -2.91 -14.54
CA VAL A 135 -0.88 -2.07 -15.74
C VAL A 135 -1.95 -2.40 -16.77
N GLY A 136 -2.24 -3.68 -17.03
CA GLY A 136 -3.32 -4.08 -17.95
C GLY A 136 -4.69 -3.56 -17.51
N VAL A 137 -5.01 -3.65 -16.22
CA VAL A 137 -6.25 -3.12 -15.63
C VAL A 137 -6.31 -1.60 -15.77
N LEU A 138 -5.20 -0.89 -15.51
CA LEU A 138 -5.13 0.56 -15.68
C LEU A 138 -5.29 0.97 -17.14
N VAL A 139 -4.64 0.28 -18.07
CA VAL A 139 -4.80 0.52 -19.52
C VAL A 139 -6.27 0.37 -19.91
N TYR A 140 -6.94 -0.69 -19.46
CA TYR A 140 -8.37 -0.88 -19.70
C TYR A 140 -9.19 0.25 -19.09
N GLY A 141 -8.97 0.59 -17.81
CA GLY A 141 -9.70 1.64 -17.12
C GLY A 141 -9.54 3.03 -17.76
N LEU A 142 -8.33 3.39 -18.19
CA LEU A 142 -8.02 4.68 -18.80
C LEU A 142 -8.58 4.81 -20.24
N THR A 143 -8.66 3.70 -20.97
CA THR A 143 -9.20 3.68 -22.34
C THR A 143 -10.73 3.56 -22.39
N HIS A 144 -11.35 3.04 -21.33
CA HIS A 144 -12.80 2.82 -21.24
C HIS A 144 -13.46 3.72 -20.18
N LEU A 145 -12.98 4.96 -20.05
CA LEU A 145 -13.56 5.91 -19.12
C LEU A 145 -15.02 6.24 -19.52
N PRO A 146 -15.97 6.15 -18.57
CA PRO A 146 -17.34 6.57 -18.82
C PRO A 146 -17.40 8.09 -19.03
N PRO A 147 -18.48 8.60 -19.65
CA PRO A 147 -18.65 10.04 -19.81
C PRO A 147 -19.04 10.68 -18.47
N LEU A 148 -18.97 12.01 -18.39
CA LEU A 148 -19.17 12.77 -17.15
C LEU A 148 -20.54 12.51 -16.48
N GLU A 149 -21.55 12.15 -17.25
CA GLU A 149 -22.88 11.80 -16.75
C GLU A 149 -22.85 10.63 -15.77
N TYR A 150 -21.86 9.74 -15.86
CA TYR A 150 -21.64 8.67 -14.88
C TYR A 150 -21.38 9.25 -13.48
N LEU A 151 -20.50 10.25 -13.40
CA LEU A 151 -20.18 10.88 -12.13
C LEU A 151 -21.41 11.56 -11.52
N PHE A 152 -22.25 12.17 -12.37
CA PHE A 152 -23.50 12.79 -11.93
C PHE A 152 -24.59 11.80 -11.47
N GLN A 153 -24.40 10.50 -11.67
CA GLN A 153 -25.25 9.48 -11.06
C GLN A 153 -24.80 9.17 -9.63
N VAL A 154 -23.49 9.27 -9.38
CA VAL A 154 -22.90 9.10 -8.05
C VAL A 154 -23.17 10.35 -7.20
N HIS A 155 -22.93 11.53 -7.77
CA HIS A 155 -23.09 12.84 -7.14
C HIS A 155 -24.08 13.70 -7.95
N PRO A 156 -25.40 13.53 -7.76
CA PRO A 156 -26.42 14.32 -8.47
C PRO A 156 -26.24 15.84 -8.31
N GLU A 157 -25.72 16.28 -7.17
CA GLU A 157 -25.43 17.67 -6.83
C GLU A 157 -24.42 18.33 -7.78
N TYR A 158 -23.51 17.57 -8.40
CA TYR A 158 -22.50 18.12 -9.32
C TYR A 158 -23.10 18.58 -10.65
N ARG A 159 -24.29 18.11 -11.01
CA ARG A 159 -24.99 18.55 -12.24
C ARG A 159 -25.20 20.05 -12.29
N PHE A 160 -25.34 20.70 -11.13
CA PHE A 160 -25.51 22.16 -11.04
C PHE A 160 -24.28 22.92 -11.54
N TYR A 161 -23.09 22.36 -11.35
CA TYR A 161 -21.81 22.98 -11.70
C TYR A 161 -21.25 22.50 -13.05
N GLY A 162 -21.80 21.42 -13.61
CA GLY A 162 -21.36 20.88 -14.89
C GLY A 162 -19.92 20.36 -14.86
N ALA A 163 -19.15 20.59 -15.92
CA ALA A 163 -17.76 20.14 -16.03
C ALA A 163 -16.81 20.82 -15.03
N ASP A 164 -17.17 22.00 -14.52
CA ASP A 164 -16.33 22.78 -13.60
C ASP A 164 -16.58 22.45 -12.12
N TYR A 165 -17.35 21.38 -11.82
CA TYR A 165 -17.74 20.99 -10.44
C TYR A 165 -16.56 20.95 -9.45
N ALA A 166 -15.39 20.47 -9.90
CA ALA A 166 -14.23 20.30 -9.03
C ALA A 166 -13.77 21.61 -8.37
N ARG A 167 -13.97 22.76 -9.04
CA ARG A 167 -13.61 24.08 -8.50
C ARG A 167 -14.53 24.53 -7.34
N TYR A 168 -15.75 24.03 -7.31
CA TYR A 168 -16.79 24.44 -6.36
C TYR A 168 -16.95 23.47 -5.19
N VAL A 169 -16.70 22.19 -5.45
CA VAL A 169 -16.91 21.11 -4.47
C VAL A 169 -15.66 20.87 -3.64
N TYR A 170 -14.49 20.93 -4.26
CA TYR A 170 -13.25 20.51 -3.62
C TYR A 170 -12.40 21.67 -3.12
N ASN A 171 -11.80 21.44 -1.96
CA ASN A 171 -10.80 22.30 -1.33
C ASN A 171 -9.51 21.48 -1.08
N ALA A 172 -8.49 22.12 -0.51
CA ALA A 172 -7.20 21.47 -0.24
C ALA A 172 -7.27 20.31 0.76
N GLU A 173 -8.32 20.24 1.58
CA GLU A 173 -8.51 19.23 2.64
C GLU A 173 -9.44 18.10 2.19
N SER A 174 -9.89 18.12 0.94
CA SER A 174 -10.84 17.13 0.43
C SER A 174 -10.16 15.78 0.21
N PHE A 175 -10.80 14.73 0.72
CA PHE A 175 -10.30 13.36 0.58
C PHE A 175 -10.12 12.98 -0.88
N GLY A 176 -9.00 12.36 -1.22
CA GLY A 176 -8.77 11.86 -2.56
C GLY A 176 -7.70 10.79 -2.66
N VAL A 177 -7.64 10.16 -3.82
CA VAL A 177 -6.58 9.19 -4.14
C VAL A 177 -5.48 9.93 -4.89
N ASN A 178 -4.25 9.79 -4.42
CA ASN A 178 -3.08 10.35 -5.10
C ASN A 178 -2.28 9.20 -5.74
N PRO A 179 -2.56 8.91 -7.02
CA PRO A 179 -2.00 7.76 -7.68
C PRO A 179 -0.50 7.95 -7.95
N PRO A 180 0.26 6.86 -8.13
CA PRO A 180 1.70 6.95 -8.28
C PRO A 180 2.12 7.44 -9.67
N LEU A 181 3.41 7.76 -9.84
CA LEU A 181 3.96 8.32 -11.09
C LEU A 181 3.65 7.46 -12.33
N LEU A 182 3.66 6.13 -12.18
CA LEU A 182 3.32 5.22 -13.27
C LEU A 182 1.89 5.44 -13.79
N TYR A 183 0.93 5.66 -12.90
CA TYR A 183 -0.44 5.98 -13.30
C TYR A 183 -0.48 7.28 -14.10
N HIS A 184 0.20 8.33 -13.64
CA HIS A 184 0.23 9.61 -14.35
C HIS A 184 0.83 9.48 -15.76
N GLY A 185 1.91 8.71 -15.91
CA GLY A 185 2.49 8.42 -17.22
C GLY A 185 1.53 7.67 -18.15
N LEU A 186 0.82 6.67 -17.62
CA LEU A 186 -0.18 5.93 -18.39
C LEU A 186 -1.39 6.81 -18.76
N ALA A 187 -1.88 7.63 -17.83
CA ALA A 187 -3.01 8.53 -18.04
C ALA A 187 -2.68 9.57 -19.12
N GLN A 188 -1.49 10.17 -19.08
CA GLN A 188 -1.03 11.11 -20.12
C GLN A 188 -0.94 10.48 -21.51
N LEU A 189 -0.59 9.19 -21.58
CA LEU A 189 -0.40 8.48 -22.85
C LEU A 189 -1.72 7.95 -23.44
N LEU A 190 -2.65 7.51 -22.60
CA LEU A 190 -3.77 6.67 -23.02
C LEU A 190 -5.16 7.27 -22.77
N ALA A 191 -5.31 8.16 -21.79
CA ALA A 191 -6.63 8.65 -21.39
C ALA A 191 -7.10 9.79 -22.28
N ASP A 192 -8.41 9.84 -22.55
CA ASP A 192 -9.06 11.02 -23.10
C ASP A 192 -9.07 12.13 -22.02
N PRO A 193 -8.41 13.28 -22.25
CA PRO A 193 -8.33 14.35 -21.25
C PRO A 193 -9.71 14.89 -20.83
N THR A 194 -10.72 14.77 -21.69
CA THR A 194 -12.08 15.25 -21.39
C THR A 194 -12.87 14.33 -20.46
N ARG A 195 -12.41 13.08 -20.30
CA ARG A 195 -13.08 12.05 -19.49
C ARG A 195 -12.28 11.67 -18.25
N LEU A 196 -11.05 12.15 -18.12
CA LEU A 196 -10.19 11.82 -17.00
C LEU A 196 -10.80 12.39 -15.70
N PRO A 197 -11.08 11.55 -14.69
CA PRO A 197 -11.69 12.04 -13.47
C PRO A 197 -10.72 12.90 -12.67
N HIS A 198 -11.29 13.85 -11.92
CA HIS A 198 -10.55 14.54 -10.88
C HIS A 198 -10.02 13.53 -9.84
N LEU A 199 -8.86 13.78 -9.23
CA LEU A 199 -8.21 12.82 -8.32
C LEU A 199 -9.05 12.50 -7.06
N ASN A 200 -9.91 13.42 -6.63
CA ASN A 200 -10.88 13.18 -5.55
C ASN A 200 -11.99 12.19 -5.95
N GLU A 201 -12.20 11.96 -7.24
CA GLU A 201 -13.24 11.07 -7.77
C GLU A 201 -12.73 9.71 -8.20
N LEU A 202 -11.41 9.51 -8.22
CA LEU A 202 -10.80 8.31 -8.79
C LEU A 202 -11.33 7.03 -8.15
N MET A 203 -11.71 7.08 -6.86
CA MET A 203 -12.36 5.99 -6.13
C MET A 203 -13.65 5.49 -6.76
N HIS A 204 -14.43 6.36 -7.41
CA HIS A 204 -15.69 6.00 -8.07
C HIS A 204 -15.48 5.24 -9.39
N TYR A 205 -14.23 5.09 -9.85
CA TYR A 205 -13.87 4.42 -11.10
C TYR A 205 -13.22 3.07 -10.76
N PRO A 206 -14.00 1.97 -10.74
CA PRO A 206 -13.58 0.72 -10.08
C PRO A 206 -12.31 0.11 -10.66
N PHE A 207 -12.13 0.15 -11.99
CA PHE A 207 -10.91 -0.33 -12.65
C PHE A 207 -9.69 0.55 -12.35
N LEU A 208 -9.86 1.88 -12.32
CA LEU A 208 -8.76 2.78 -11.97
C LEU A 208 -8.36 2.59 -10.52
N LEU A 209 -9.33 2.55 -9.60
CA LEU A 209 -9.07 2.32 -8.18
C LEU A 209 -8.38 0.97 -7.97
N ALA A 210 -8.89 -0.12 -8.56
CA ALA A 210 -8.27 -1.45 -8.47
C ALA A 210 -6.82 -1.44 -8.98
N GLY A 211 -6.57 -0.79 -10.11
CA GLY A 211 -5.24 -0.66 -10.68
C GLY A 211 -4.29 0.18 -9.81
N VAL A 212 -4.74 1.33 -9.32
CA VAL A 212 -3.96 2.22 -8.43
C VAL A 212 -3.64 1.54 -7.11
N LEU A 213 -4.61 0.85 -6.50
CA LEU A 213 -4.38 0.05 -5.31
C LEU A 213 -3.44 -1.14 -5.62
N GLY A 214 -3.55 -1.77 -6.78
CA GLY A 214 -2.60 -2.77 -7.25
C GLY A 214 -1.16 -2.25 -7.32
N LEU A 215 -0.95 -1.04 -7.85
CA LEU A 215 0.35 -0.38 -7.84
C LEU A 215 0.82 -0.05 -6.41
N PHE A 216 -0.10 0.38 -5.54
CA PHE A 216 0.19 0.65 -4.13
C PHE A 216 0.67 -0.61 -3.39
N PHE A 217 -0.02 -1.74 -3.51
CA PHE A 217 0.41 -3.02 -2.93
C PHE A 217 1.73 -3.52 -3.53
N THR A 218 1.93 -3.31 -4.83
CA THR A 218 3.21 -3.62 -5.49
C THR A 218 4.35 -2.78 -4.89
N ALA A 219 4.13 -1.48 -4.69
CA ALA A 219 5.12 -0.58 -4.10
C ALA A 219 5.41 -0.93 -2.64
N LEU A 220 4.37 -1.28 -1.86
CA LEU A 220 4.51 -1.76 -0.49
C LEU A 220 5.40 -3.00 -0.41
N ASN A 221 5.14 -3.99 -1.27
CA ASN A 221 5.95 -5.20 -1.31
C ASN A 221 7.38 -4.93 -1.80
N LEU A 222 7.55 -4.00 -2.75
CA LEU A 222 8.86 -3.59 -3.25
C LEU A 222 9.61 -2.60 -2.34
N LEU A 223 9.08 -2.26 -1.16
CA LEU A 223 9.85 -1.48 -0.19
C LEU A 223 11.18 -2.21 0.10
N PRO A 224 12.33 -1.55 -0.08
CA PRO A 224 13.65 -2.15 0.07
C PRO A 224 14.07 -2.30 1.54
N ILE A 225 13.19 -2.93 2.34
CA ILE A 225 13.31 -3.04 3.79
C ILE A 225 13.03 -4.49 4.22
N GLY A 226 13.97 -5.07 4.96
CA GLY A 226 13.76 -6.29 5.71
C GLY A 226 13.48 -7.52 4.84
N GLN A 227 12.39 -8.22 5.15
CA GLN A 227 11.95 -9.46 4.49
C GLN A 227 10.80 -9.24 3.52
N LEU A 228 10.51 -7.99 3.15
CA LEU A 228 9.62 -7.72 2.03
C LEU A 228 10.30 -8.14 0.71
N ASP A 229 9.51 -8.23 -0.36
CA ASP A 229 10.00 -8.56 -1.70
C ASP A 229 11.12 -7.62 -2.16
N GLY A 230 10.97 -6.32 -1.93
CA GLY A 230 12.01 -5.32 -2.20
C GLY A 230 13.26 -5.52 -1.32
N GLY A 231 13.08 -6.00 -0.10
CA GLY A 231 14.17 -6.41 0.79
C GLY A 231 14.95 -7.61 0.26
N HIS A 232 14.26 -8.62 -0.27
CA HIS A 232 14.87 -9.76 -0.97
C HIS A 232 15.66 -9.32 -2.21
N ILE A 233 15.11 -8.38 -3.00
CA ILE A 233 15.79 -7.79 -4.17
C ILE A 233 17.04 -7.02 -3.72
N LEU A 234 16.92 -6.15 -2.71
CA LEU A 234 18.03 -5.34 -2.20
C LEU A 234 19.16 -6.21 -1.64
N TYR A 235 18.81 -7.21 -0.84
CA TYR A 235 19.74 -8.22 -0.35
C TYR A 235 20.38 -9.00 -1.51
N GLY A 236 19.57 -9.38 -2.51
CA GLY A 236 20.02 -9.97 -3.76
C GLY A 236 21.03 -9.10 -4.51
N LEU A 237 20.93 -7.78 -4.50
CA LEU A 237 21.85 -6.87 -5.20
C LEU A 237 23.11 -6.53 -4.40
N LEU A 238 22.98 -6.30 -3.10
CA LEU A 238 24.05 -5.73 -2.28
C LEU A 238 24.71 -6.73 -1.31
N GLY A 239 24.08 -7.89 -1.11
CA GLY A 239 24.51 -8.92 -0.16
C GLY A 239 24.17 -8.56 1.28
N PHE A 240 24.47 -9.48 2.21
CA PHE A 240 24.04 -9.38 3.60
C PHE A 240 24.41 -8.06 4.31
N LYS A 241 25.68 -7.67 4.27
CA LYS A 241 26.17 -6.51 5.05
C LYS A 241 25.61 -5.19 4.53
N ARG A 242 25.81 -4.91 3.24
CA ARG A 242 25.40 -3.63 2.62
C ARG A 242 23.87 -3.54 2.49
N GLY A 243 23.20 -4.64 2.14
CA GLY A 243 21.75 -4.69 2.06
C GLY A 243 21.09 -4.37 3.41
N ASN A 244 21.57 -4.96 4.50
CA ASN A 244 21.02 -4.67 5.84
C ASN A 244 21.34 -3.26 6.36
N GLN A 245 22.51 -2.71 6.04
CA GLN A 245 22.84 -1.32 6.36
C GLN A 245 21.89 -0.34 5.67
N LEU A 246 21.67 -0.54 4.36
CA LEU A 246 20.78 0.31 3.59
C LEU A 246 19.31 0.11 3.98
N SER A 247 18.87 -1.13 4.23
CA SER A 247 17.53 -1.43 4.74
C SER A 247 17.21 -0.68 6.04
N ALA A 248 18.14 -0.68 7.01
CA ALA A 248 17.96 0.07 8.25
C ALA A 248 17.92 1.59 8.04
N ALA A 249 18.75 2.12 7.14
CA ALA A 249 18.73 3.54 6.79
C ALA A 249 17.40 3.94 6.13
N LEU A 250 16.91 3.15 5.16
CA LEU A 250 15.63 3.40 4.49
C LEU A 250 14.46 3.27 5.44
N PHE A 251 14.49 2.31 6.37
CA PHE A 251 13.50 2.23 7.44
C PHE A 251 13.50 3.47 8.33
N LEU A 252 14.68 3.98 8.72
CA LEU A 252 14.76 5.20 9.53
C LEU A 252 14.21 6.41 8.76
N CYS A 253 14.54 6.56 7.47
CA CYS A 253 13.97 7.59 6.61
C CYS A 253 12.45 7.46 6.47
N PHE A 254 11.94 6.25 6.35
CA PHE A 254 10.51 5.97 6.27
C PHE A 254 9.77 6.38 7.56
N ILE A 255 10.28 6.01 8.74
CA ILE A 255 9.72 6.44 10.03
C ILE A 255 9.82 7.95 10.22
N PHE A 256 10.96 8.54 9.82
CA PHE A 256 11.15 9.98 9.86
C PHE A 256 10.10 10.71 9.02
N TYR A 257 9.88 10.27 7.78
CA TYR A 257 8.86 10.82 6.90
C TYR A 257 7.45 10.61 7.48
N ALA A 258 7.12 9.40 7.93
CA ALA A 258 5.79 9.09 8.46
C ALA A 258 5.36 9.97 9.65
N GLY A 259 6.32 10.39 10.49
CA GLY A 259 6.04 11.24 11.64
C GLY A 259 6.33 12.74 11.46
N LEU A 260 6.80 13.14 10.28
CA LEU A 260 7.10 14.55 10.00
C LEU A 260 5.80 15.37 9.98
N GLY A 261 5.79 16.53 10.61
CA GLY A 261 4.59 17.39 10.71
C GLY A 261 3.59 17.02 11.81
N LEU A 262 3.68 15.83 12.42
CA LEU A 262 2.79 15.42 13.53
C LEU A 262 2.81 16.40 14.72
N PHE A 263 4.01 16.92 15.02
CA PHE A 263 4.23 17.89 16.08
C PHE A 263 5.03 19.06 15.52
N SER A 264 4.63 20.25 15.91
CA SER A 264 5.35 21.50 15.66
C SER A 264 5.45 22.31 16.95
N LEU A 265 6.29 23.35 16.97
CA LEU A 265 6.34 24.29 18.10
C LEU A 265 5.03 25.09 18.27
N ASN A 266 4.21 25.15 17.22
CA ASN A 266 2.91 25.84 17.23
C ASN A 266 1.76 24.91 17.63
N SER A 267 2.00 23.60 17.78
CA SER A 267 0.97 22.65 18.22
C SER A 267 0.47 23.00 19.62
N SER A 268 -0.82 22.74 19.88
CA SER A 268 -1.44 23.07 21.15
C SER A 268 -0.81 22.29 22.32
N ARG A 269 -0.95 22.82 23.54
CA ARG A 269 -0.49 22.13 24.75
C ARG A 269 -1.15 20.77 24.92
N GLU A 270 -2.41 20.64 24.53
CA GLU A 270 -3.16 19.38 24.60
C GLU A 270 -2.60 18.34 23.63
N THR A 271 -2.30 18.73 22.38
CA THR A 271 -1.67 17.84 21.39
C THR A 271 -0.34 17.30 21.91
N TRP A 272 0.49 18.17 22.52
CA TRP A 272 1.75 17.75 23.12
C TRP A 272 1.57 16.85 24.34
N LEU A 273 0.61 17.17 25.23
CA LEU A 273 0.38 16.42 26.47
C LEU A 273 -0.13 15.00 26.20
N TYR A 274 -1.09 14.86 25.28
CA TYR A 274 -1.71 13.57 24.98
C TYR A 274 -1.00 12.81 23.87
N GLY A 275 -0.59 13.49 22.79
CA GLY A 275 0.05 12.87 21.63
C GLY A 275 1.54 12.63 21.82
N GLY A 276 2.26 13.55 22.47
CA GLY A 276 3.72 13.49 22.62
C GLY A 276 4.22 12.20 23.29
N PRO A 277 3.71 11.82 24.48
CA PRO A 277 4.08 10.57 25.14
C PRO A 277 3.77 9.34 24.29
N VAL A 278 2.61 9.31 23.61
CA VAL A 278 2.21 8.21 22.74
C VAL A 278 3.17 8.07 21.56
N TYR A 279 3.56 9.18 20.94
CA TYR A 279 4.49 9.18 19.82
C TYR A 279 5.92 8.82 20.25
N LEU A 280 6.39 9.28 21.42
CA LEU A 280 7.68 8.85 21.98
C LEU A 280 7.71 7.34 22.27
N LEU A 281 6.63 6.79 22.82
CA LEU A 281 6.49 5.36 23.03
C LEU A 281 6.49 4.62 21.69
N TYR A 282 5.74 5.10 20.71
CA TYR A 282 5.74 4.57 19.34
C TYR A 282 7.17 4.51 18.78
N LEU A 283 7.89 5.64 18.76
CA LEU A 283 9.25 5.71 18.23
C LEU A 283 10.18 4.75 18.97
N PHE A 284 10.09 4.67 20.31
CA PHE A 284 10.88 3.72 21.08
C PHE A 284 10.60 2.27 20.67
N PHE A 285 9.32 1.88 20.54
CA PHE A 285 8.94 0.51 20.20
C PHE A 285 9.37 0.11 18.80
N VAL A 286 9.31 1.05 17.85
CA VAL A 286 9.66 0.84 16.44
C VAL A 286 11.18 0.82 16.25
N LEU A 287 11.88 1.82 16.80
CA LEU A 287 13.32 2.00 16.59
C LEU A 287 14.21 1.09 17.44
N ARG A 288 13.67 0.40 18.46
CA ARG A 288 14.45 -0.55 19.27
C ARG A 288 15.02 -1.74 18.50
N ARG A 289 14.52 -2.02 17.29
CA ARG A 289 15.09 -3.05 16.40
C ARG A 289 16.31 -2.54 15.63
N VAL A 290 16.48 -1.22 15.50
CA VAL A 290 17.60 -0.61 14.76
C VAL A 290 18.89 -0.72 15.55
N LEU A 291 18.85 -0.40 16.86
CA LEU A 291 20.03 -0.35 17.73
C LEU A 291 19.92 -1.32 18.91
N PRO A 292 21.02 -1.97 19.34
CA PRO A 292 20.98 -3.07 20.29
C PRO A 292 20.75 -2.64 21.75
N THR A 293 21.10 -1.41 22.12
CA THR A 293 21.11 -0.95 23.53
C THR A 293 20.02 0.09 23.78
N ARG A 294 19.24 -0.06 24.85
CA ARG A 294 18.15 0.87 25.24
C ARG A 294 18.59 2.34 25.27
N ARG A 295 19.78 2.63 25.81
CA ARG A 295 20.35 4.00 25.83
C ARG A 295 20.50 4.58 24.42
N ARG A 296 21.02 3.78 23.47
CA ARG A 296 21.19 4.20 22.07
C ARG A 296 19.86 4.39 21.36
N VAL A 297 18.86 3.57 21.69
CA VAL A 297 17.50 3.72 21.17
C VAL A 297 16.91 5.06 21.61
N TRP A 298 16.99 5.42 22.90
CA TRP A 298 16.51 6.73 23.36
C TRP A 298 17.26 7.90 22.73
N MET A 299 18.57 7.78 22.52
CA MET A 299 19.33 8.79 21.77
C MET A 299 18.84 8.91 20.32
N LEU A 300 18.53 7.80 19.65
CA LEU A 300 17.96 7.80 18.31
C LEU A 300 16.54 8.40 18.28
N VAL A 301 15.68 8.05 19.24
CA VAL A 301 14.33 8.63 19.37
C VAL A 301 14.40 10.15 19.54
N ALA A 302 15.25 10.62 20.45
CA ALA A 302 15.47 12.05 20.66
C ALA A 302 16.04 12.74 19.42
N GLY A 303 16.95 12.07 18.69
CA GLY A 303 17.49 12.55 17.42
C GLY A 303 16.43 12.68 16.33
N VAL A 304 15.60 11.66 16.14
CA VAL A 304 14.51 11.66 15.16
C VAL A 304 13.50 12.75 15.48
N LEU A 305 13.03 12.84 16.73
CA LEU A 305 12.06 13.86 17.12
C LEU A 305 12.62 15.27 16.97
N SER A 306 13.86 15.51 17.44
CA SER A 306 14.51 16.83 17.30
C SER A 306 14.68 17.22 15.83
N ALA A 307 15.07 16.26 14.98
CA ALA A 307 15.23 16.51 13.54
C ALA A 307 13.88 16.76 12.85
N GLN A 308 12.82 16.04 13.22
CA GLN A 308 11.46 16.29 12.71
C GLN A 308 11.01 17.70 13.08
N LEU A 309 11.18 18.11 14.33
CA LEU A 309 10.84 19.46 14.78
C LEU A 309 11.66 20.53 14.03
N ALA A 310 12.96 20.32 13.87
CA ALA A 310 13.82 21.24 13.14
C ALA A 310 13.37 21.42 11.67
N VAL A 311 12.98 20.33 11.00
CA VAL A 311 12.43 20.40 9.64
C VAL A 311 11.09 21.12 9.63
N SER A 312 10.16 20.79 10.54
CA SER A 312 8.86 21.46 10.64
C SER A 312 8.98 22.98 10.90
N ILE A 313 10.01 23.41 11.64
CA ILE A 313 10.27 24.84 11.90
C ILE A 313 10.85 25.52 10.66
N THR A 314 11.83 24.87 10.00
CA THR A 314 12.56 25.47 8.88
C THR A 314 11.73 25.47 7.60
N PHE A 315 10.90 24.43 7.41
CA PHE A 315 10.09 24.20 6.23
C PHE A 315 8.65 23.82 6.62
N PRO A 316 7.83 24.78 7.09
CA PRO A 316 6.49 24.51 7.62
C PRO A 316 5.50 23.96 6.60
N GLY A 317 5.83 23.97 5.30
CA GLY A 317 5.01 23.35 4.25
C GLY A 317 5.40 21.90 3.91
N ILE A 318 6.40 21.31 4.58
CA ILE A 318 6.81 19.93 4.36
C ILE A 318 6.24 19.06 5.48
N GLU A 319 5.22 18.29 5.14
CA GLU A 319 4.59 17.34 6.05
C GLU A 319 4.78 15.90 5.57
N GLY A 320 4.80 15.00 6.54
CA GLY A 320 4.79 13.57 6.35
C GLY A 320 3.40 13.03 6.06
N ASN A 321 3.30 11.70 5.97
CA ASN A 321 1.99 11.04 6.01
C ASN A 321 1.91 10.10 7.23
N PRO A 322 1.16 10.48 8.28
CA PRO A 322 0.95 9.68 9.49
C PRO A 322 0.33 8.29 9.25
N GLY A 323 -0.39 8.08 8.15
CA GLY A 323 -0.91 6.77 7.76
C GLY A 323 0.19 5.71 7.61
N TRP A 324 1.41 6.13 7.31
CA TRP A 324 2.56 5.23 7.24
C TRP A 324 3.07 4.74 8.60
N LEU A 325 2.68 5.37 9.71
CA LEU A 325 3.12 4.95 11.05
C LEU A 325 2.65 3.53 11.38
N LEU A 326 1.45 3.15 10.93
CA LEU A 326 0.95 1.79 11.11
C LEU A 326 1.84 0.78 10.37
N PHE A 327 2.19 1.06 9.12
CA PHE A 327 3.12 0.22 8.35
C PHE A 327 4.51 0.20 8.98
N GLY A 328 5.01 1.35 9.46
CA GLY A 328 6.27 1.45 10.19
C GLY A 328 6.30 0.55 11.44
N LEU A 329 5.18 0.46 12.16
CA LEU A 329 5.02 -0.46 13.29
C LEU A 329 5.07 -1.92 12.83
N LEU A 330 4.32 -2.27 11.78
CA LEU A 330 4.31 -3.63 11.22
C LEU A 330 5.70 -4.06 10.74
N LEU A 331 6.42 -3.18 10.03
CA LEU A 331 7.79 -3.41 9.58
C LEU A 331 8.77 -3.56 10.75
N GLY A 332 8.69 -2.64 11.71
CA GLY A 332 9.55 -2.67 12.90
C GLY A 332 9.27 -3.86 13.83
N ARG A 333 8.07 -4.44 13.80
CA ARG A 333 7.65 -5.40 14.83
C ARG A 333 7.31 -6.80 14.36
N VAL A 334 6.74 -6.93 13.18
CA VAL A 334 6.20 -8.17 12.64
C VAL A 334 7.16 -8.75 11.60
N THR A 335 7.41 -8.03 10.50
CA THR A 335 8.26 -8.55 9.39
C THR A 335 9.76 -8.43 9.70
N GLY A 336 10.16 -7.37 10.40
CA GLY A 336 11.54 -7.09 10.73
C GLY A 336 12.24 -6.25 9.65
N ILE A 337 13.23 -5.46 10.08
CA ILE A 337 13.94 -4.47 9.24
C ILE A 337 15.25 -4.99 8.64
N TYR A 338 15.65 -6.21 9.01
CA TYR A 338 16.87 -6.85 8.52
C TYR A 338 16.50 -8.15 7.81
N HIS A 339 17.16 -8.38 6.68
CA HIS A 339 17.09 -9.60 5.92
C HIS A 339 17.99 -10.68 6.55
N PRO A 340 17.54 -11.94 6.67
CA PRO A 340 18.35 -13.05 7.18
C PRO A 340 19.50 -13.41 6.21
N PRO A 341 20.63 -13.96 6.68
CA PRO A 341 21.69 -14.42 5.79
C PRO A 341 21.29 -15.70 5.05
N ALA A 342 21.79 -15.88 3.83
CA ALA A 342 21.72 -17.15 3.11
C ALA A 342 23.00 -17.95 3.34
N THR A 343 22.93 -19.28 3.19
CA THR A 343 24.12 -20.13 3.26
C THR A 343 25.04 -19.97 2.04
N ASP A 344 24.45 -19.71 0.87
CA ASP A 344 25.17 -19.41 -0.37
C ASP A 344 24.99 -17.93 -0.74
N GLU A 345 26.06 -17.15 -0.53
CA GLU A 345 26.13 -15.70 -0.73
C GLU A 345 26.73 -15.30 -2.09
N ARG A 346 26.87 -16.25 -3.02
CA ARG A 346 27.41 -15.95 -4.36
C ARG A 346 26.63 -14.81 -5.03
N PRO A 347 27.32 -13.89 -5.73
CA PRO A 347 26.68 -12.76 -6.36
C PRO A 347 25.74 -13.21 -7.49
N LEU A 348 24.71 -12.40 -7.74
CA LEU A 348 23.77 -12.64 -8.84
C LEU A 348 24.46 -12.50 -10.20
N SER A 349 23.96 -13.26 -11.18
CA SER A 349 24.33 -13.10 -12.59
C SER A 349 24.04 -11.69 -13.11
N PRO A 350 24.80 -11.15 -14.08
CA PRO A 350 24.58 -9.79 -14.59
C PRO A 350 23.14 -9.47 -15.00
N GLY A 351 22.44 -10.39 -15.69
CA GLY A 351 21.05 -10.18 -16.09
C GLY A 351 20.08 -10.03 -14.91
N ARG A 352 20.32 -10.72 -13.80
CA ARG A 352 19.53 -10.57 -12.56
C ARG A 352 19.84 -9.25 -11.87
N GLN A 353 21.10 -8.79 -11.92
CA GLN A 353 21.44 -7.49 -11.35
C GLN A 353 20.70 -6.36 -12.10
N VAL A 354 20.68 -6.41 -13.43
CA VAL A 354 19.90 -5.46 -14.26
C VAL A 354 18.42 -5.50 -13.88
N LEU A 355 17.84 -6.71 -13.80
CA LEU A 355 16.44 -6.87 -13.44
C LEU A 355 16.14 -6.33 -12.02
N GLY A 356 17.04 -6.54 -11.06
CA GLY A 356 16.90 -6.02 -9.71
C GLY A 356 16.90 -4.49 -9.66
N TRP A 357 17.81 -3.85 -10.39
CA TRP A 357 17.83 -2.38 -10.50
C TRP A 357 16.58 -1.85 -11.19
N LEU A 358 16.10 -2.52 -12.24
CA LEU A 358 14.85 -2.16 -12.90
C LEU A 358 13.66 -2.22 -11.93
N MET A 359 13.62 -3.22 -11.05
CA MET A 359 12.55 -3.31 -10.05
C MET A 359 12.62 -2.23 -8.96
N LEU A 360 13.81 -1.73 -8.63
CA LEU A 360 13.93 -0.55 -7.76
C LEU A 360 13.44 0.73 -8.46
N VAL A 361 13.58 0.82 -9.78
CA VAL A 361 12.95 1.90 -10.57
C VAL A 361 11.44 1.74 -10.58
N VAL A 362 10.94 0.52 -10.82
CA VAL A 362 9.49 0.21 -10.75
C VAL A 362 8.92 0.59 -9.38
N PHE A 363 9.62 0.28 -8.30
CA PHE A 363 9.25 0.72 -6.94
C PHE A 363 9.07 2.23 -6.90
N ALA A 364 10.06 3.02 -7.35
CA ALA A 364 9.97 4.47 -7.36
C ALA A 364 8.80 5.00 -8.22
N LEU A 365 8.47 4.31 -9.32
CA LEU A 365 7.35 4.66 -10.18
C LEU A 365 5.98 4.29 -9.58
N CYS A 366 5.90 3.26 -8.73
CA CYS A 366 4.67 2.79 -8.10
C CYS A 366 4.46 3.37 -6.70
N PHE A 367 5.49 3.91 -6.06
CA PHE A 367 5.43 4.46 -4.72
C PHE A 367 4.77 5.84 -4.72
N SER A 368 3.73 6.01 -3.90
CA SER A 368 3.13 7.31 -3.61
C SER A 368 3.41 7.67 -2.15
N PRO A 369 4.10 8.79 -1.86
CA PRO A 369 4.37 9.22 -0.48
C PRO A 369 3.10 9.47 0.33
N SER A 370 2.02 9.90 -0.32
CA SER A 370 0.72 10.11 0.31
C SER A 370 -0.36 9.52 -0.58
N PRO A 371 -0.61 8.19 -0.54
CA PRO A 371 -1.52 7.50 -1.45
C PRO A 371 -2.98 7.93 -1.30
N PHE A 372 -3.34 8.33 -0.08
CA PHE A 372 -4.61 8.95 0.27
C PHE A 372 -4.28 10.34 0.81
N ARG A 373 -5.03 11.35 0.36
CA ARG A 373 -4.92 12.73 0.82
C ARG A 373 -6.18 13.14 1.53
#